data_AF-A0A4U8SXL8-F1
#
_entry.id   AF-A0A4U8SXL8-F1
#
_cell.length_a   1.000
_cell.length_b   1.000
_cell.length_c   1.000
_cell.angle_alpha   90.00
_cell.angle_beta   90.00
_cell.angle_gamma   90.00
#
_symmetry.space_group_name_H-M   'P 1'
#
loop_
_entity.id
_entity.type
_entity.pdbx_description
1 polymer ?
#
loop_
_entity_poly.entity_id
_entity_poly.type
_entity_poly.pdbx_seq_one_letter_code
_entity_poly.pdbx_strand_id
1 'polypeptide(L)'
;MEFLFIIFVVSIAFLLLYKPKRKKFVKTEDYAVNYAAINKQKGDDYERQIGRFYQQQGYKVYFKGIKEGRRDQGIDLIAYKGREAILIQCKNWENTQVKQEHLRIFLGDCTAYLEQNQKIFAKKNVSRVFVTSCENLDYGVKKFLEENNMEYRIIPYERT
;
A
#
# COMPACT_ATOMS: atom_id res chain seq x y z
N MET A 1 40.83 -60.01 -8.28
CA MET A 1 40.34 -59.04 -9.29
C MET A 1 38.83 -59.11 -9.43
N GLU A 2 38.24 -60.31 -9.61
CA GLU A 2 36.78 -60.55 -9.67
C GLU A 2 35.97 -59.96 -8.49
N PHE A 3 36.40 -60.16 -7.24
CA PHE A 3 35.67 -59.71 -6.05
C PHE A 3 35.57 -58.17 -5.93
N LEU A 4 36.60 -57.45 -6.36
CA LEU A 4 36.61 -55.98 -6.38
C LEU A 4 35.66 -55.42 -7.44
N PHE A 5 35.50 -56.13 -8.56
CA PHE A 5 34.58 -55.75 -9.63
C PHE A 5 33.11 -55.87 -9.19
N ILE A 6 32.77 -56.93 -8.45
CA ILE A 6 31.41 -57.13 -7.93
C ILE A 6 31.02 -56.03 -6.94
N ILE A 7 31.92 -55.63 -6.03
CA ILE A 7 31.67 -54.54 -5.07
C ILE A 7 31.46 -53.19 -5.78
N PHE A 8 32.19 -52.96 -6.87
CA PHE A 8 32.04 -51.76 -7.69
C PHE A 8 30.68 -51.72 -8.41
N VAL A 9 30.23 -52.86 -8.96
CA VAL A 9 28.92 -52.94 -9.63
C VAL A 9 27.76 -52.79 -8.63
N VAL A 10 27.87 -53.38 -7.44
CA VAL A 10 26.84 -53.27 -6.38
C VAL A 10 26.74 -51.85 -5.84
N SER A 11 27.86 -51.14 -5.68
CA SER A 11 27.85 -49.75 -5.20
C SER A 11 27.27 -48.77 -6.23
N ILE A 12 27.54 -48.97 -7.53
CA ILE A 12 26.88 -48.22 -8.62
C ILE A 12 25.38 -48.52 -8.67
N ALA A 13 24.98 -49.78 -8.55
CA ALA A 13 23.56 -50.15 -8.53
C ALA A 13 22.83 -49.53 -7.33
N PHE A 14 23.47 -49.49 -6.16
CA PHE A 14 22.93 -48.85 -4.97
C PHE A 14 22.75 -47.34 -5.17
N LEU A 15 23.72 -46.66 -5.79
CA LEU A 15 23.62 -45.24 -6.16
C LEU A 15 22.50 -44.94 -7.17
N LEU A 16 22.28 -45.83 -8.15
CA LEU A 16 21.22 -45.67 -9.15
C LEU A 16 19.81 -45.94 -8.58
N LEU A 17 19.69 -46.81 -7.59
CA LEU A 17 18.43 -47.14 -6.92
C LEU A 17 18.09 -46.16 -5.78
N TYR A 18 19.07 -45.44 -5.24
CA TYR A 18 18.85 -44.45 -4.20
C TYR A 18 18.28 -43.15 -4.78
N LYS A 19 16.99 -43.13 -5.08
CA LYS A 19 16.27 -41.91 -5.44
C LYS A 19 15.87 -41.16 -4.16
N PRO A 20 16.43 -39.96 -3.88
CA PRO A 20 16.03 -39.20 -2.71
C PRO A 20 14.55 -38.81 -2.82
N LYS A 21 13.77 -39.03 -1.75
CA LYS A 21 12.40 -38.51 -1.66
C LYS A 21 12.46 -36.99 -1.74
N ARG A 22 12.03 -36.41 -2.87
CA ARG A 22 11.85 -34.96 -3.00
C ARG A 22 10.88 -34.51 -1.92
N LYS A 23 11.35 -33.72 -0.94
CA LYS A 23 10.45 -33.00 -0.04
C LYS A 23 9.53 -32.14 -0.90
N LYS A 24 8.22 -32.37 -0.83
CA LYS A 24 7.23 -31.48 -1.45
C LYS A 24 7.37 -30.13 -0.72
N PHE A 25 7.94 -29.15 -1.40
CA PHE A 25 7.94 -27.78 -0.94
C PHE A 25 6.50 -27.28 -1.04
N VAL A 26 5.85 -27.04 0.10
CA VAL A 26 4.53 -26.38 0.13
C VAL A 26 4.75 -24.95 -0.35
N LYS A 27 3.98 -24.55 -1.36
CA LYS A 27 4.22 -23.37 -2.19
C LYS A 27 4.11 -22.08 -1.36
N THR A 28 5.12 -21.23 -1.46
CA THR A 28 5.21 -19.87 -0.89
C THR A 28 4.16 -18.89 -1.43
N GLU A 29 3.50 -19.21 -2.55
CA GLU A 29 2.50 -18.38 -3.20
C GLU A 29 1.23 -18.18 -2.36
N ASP A 30 0.71 -19.23 -1.70
CA ASP A 30 -0.53 -19.14 -0.91
C ASP A 30 -0.38 -18.18 0.27
N TYR A 31 0.79 -18.20 0.92
CA TYR A 31 1.12 -17.27 2.01
C TYR A 31 1.20 -15.83 1.50
N ALA A 32 1.91 -15.57 0.40
CA ALA A 32 2.05 -14.23 -0.17
C ALA A 32 0.70 -13.64 -0.61
N VAL A 33 -0.18 -14.45 -1.20
CA VAL A 33 -1.54 -14.06 -1.58
C VAL A 33 -2.36 -13.68 -0.35
N ASN A 34 -2.27 -14.44 0.74
CA ASN A 34 -2.96 -14.15 2.00
C ASN A 34 -2.47 -12.82 2.62
N TYR A 35 -1.15 -12.60 2.68
CA TYR A 35 -0.59 -11.33 3.16
C TYR A 35 -1.03 -10.12 2.33
N ALA A 36 -1.07 -10.25 1.00
CA ALA A 36 -1.55 -9.17 0.13
C ALA A 36 -3.03 -8.86 0.38
N ALA A 37 -3.86 -9.88 0.58
CA ALA A 37 -5.28 -9.72 0.90
C ALA A 37 -5.49 -9.04 2.26
N ILE A 38 -4.75 -9.48 3.30
CA ILE A 38 -4.79 -8.87 4.64
C ILE A 38 -4.38 -7.39 4.58
N ASN A 39 -3.27 -7.07 3.90
CA ASN A 39 -2.81 -5.69 3.77
C ASN A 39 -3.79 -4.82 2.99
N LYS A 40 -4.42 -5.38 1.93
CA LYS A 40 -5.48 -4.68 1.20
C LYS A 40 -6.67 -4.40 2.12
N GLN A 41 -7.14 -5.40 2.87
CA GLN A 41 -8.26 -5.23 3.79
C GLN A 41 -7.95 -4.17 4.85
N LYS A 42 -6.74 -4.20 5.44
CA LYS A 42 -6.27 -3.19 6.38
C LYS A 42 -6.27 -1.77 5.78
N GLY A 43 -5.90 -1.64 4.50
CA GLY A 43 -5.97 -0.38 3.75
C GLY A 43 -7.41 0.08 3.54
N ASP A 44 -8.26 -0.80 3.01
CA ASP A 44 -9.68 -0.52 2.74
C ASP A 44 -10.44 -0.11 4.02
N ASP A 45 -10.15 -0.76 5.16
CA ASP A 45 -10.74 -0.42 6.46
C ASP A 45 -10.32 0.97 6.93
N TYR A 46 -9.06 1.32 6.74
CA TYR A 46 -8.55 2.65 7.08
C TYR A 46 -9.13 3.73 6.16
N GLU A 47 -9.21 3.48 4.85
CA GLU A 47 -9.91 4.37 3.90
C GLU A 47 -11.37 4.60 4.32
N ARG A 48 -12.09 3.55 4.75
CA ARG A 48 -13.44 3.66 5.29
C ARG A 48 -13.50 4.56 6.51
N GLN A 49 -12.59 4.40 7.47
CA GLN A 49 -12.54 5.24 8.67
C GLN A 49 -12.28 6.71 8.32
N ILE A 50 -11.26 7.00 7.51
CA ILE A 50 -10.94 8.38 7.11
C ILE A 50 -12.08 8.99 6.30
N GLY A 51 -12.73 8.22 5.43
CA GLY A 51 -13.91 8.68 4.71
C GLY A 51 -15.06 9.05 5.65
N ARG A 52 -15.34 8.24 6.69
CA ARG A 52 -16.34 8.56 7.71
C ARG A 52 -15.99 9.84 8.48
N PHE A 53 -14.71 10.04 8.82
CA PHE A 53 -14.22 11.26 9.47
C PHE A 53 -14.55 12.51 8.65
N TYR A 54 -14.31 12.50 7.33
CA TYR A 54 -14.68 13.62 6.46
C TYR A 54 -16.19 13.73 6.23
N GLN A 55 -16.92 12.61 6.15
CA GLN A 55 -18.38 12.62 6.05
C GLN A 55 -19.03 13.29 7.27
N GLN A 56 -18.55 13.01 8.47
CA GLN A 56 -19.03 13.64 9.71
C GLN A 56 -18.80 15.16 9.73
N GLN A 57 -17.79 15.65 8.99
CA GLN A 57 -17.53 17.08 8.79
C GLN A 57 -18.38 17.70 7.66
N GLY A 58 -19.29 16.93 7.07
CA GLY A 58 -20.22 17.39 6.03
C GLY A 58 -19.65 17.32 4.60
N TYR A 59 -18.56 16.57 4.37
CA TYR A 59 -18.07 16.33 3.02
C TYR A 59 -18.81 15.17 2.35
N LYS A 60 -19.06 15.29 1.04
CA LYS A 60 -19.37 14.15 0.18
C LYS A 60 -18.07 13.48 -0.22
N VAL A 61 -17.88 12.22 0.17
CA VAL A 61 -16.63 11.47 -0.06
C VAL A 61 -16.79 10.44 -1.16
N TYR A 62 -15.86 10.45 -2.12
CA TYR A 62 -15.67 9.41 -3.12
C TYR A 62 -14.48 8.54 -2.73
N PHE A 63 -14.74 7.26 -2.44
CA PHE A 63 -13.74 6.25 -2.06
C PHE A 63 -13.07 5.67 -3.32
N LYS A 64 -12.09 6.40 -3.87
CA LYS A 64 -11.42 6.05 -5.12
C LYS A 64 -10.57 4.78 -4.97
N GLY A 65 -9.78 4.65 -3.90
CA GLY A 65 -8.95 3.47 -3.62
C GLY A 65 -9.77 2.18 -3.60
N ILE A 66 -10.81 2.12 -2.77
CA ILE A 66 -11.75 0.98 -2.75
C ILE A 66 -12.44 0.72 -4.11
N LYS A 67 -12.85 1.75 -4.85
CA LYS A 67 -13.63 1.58 -6.09
C LYS A 67 -12.79 1.25 -7.32
N GLU A 68 -11.56 1.75 -7.38
CA GLU A 68 -10.71 1.71 -8.57
C GLU A 68 -9.46 0.83 -8.37
N GLY A 69 -9.14 0.48 -7.12
CA GLY A 69 -7.99 -0.33 -6.74
C GLY A 69 -6.69 0.33 -7.23
N ARG A 70 -5.80 -0.46 -7.84
CA ARG A 70 -4.49 0.01 -8.36
C ARG A 70 -4.56 1.11 -9.43
N ARG A 71 -5.76 1.48 -9.91
CA ARG A 71 -5.98 2.60 -10.84
C ARG A 71 -6.31 3.90 -10.10
N ASP A 72 -6.23 3.91 -8.78
CA ASP A 72 -6.44 5.06 -7.92
C ASP A 72 -5.46 6.22 -8.19
N GLN A 73 -4.32 5.94 -8.81
CA GLN A 73 -3.24 6.91 -9.05
C GLN A 73 -2.79 7.58 -7.73
N GLY A 74 -2.71 6.81 -6.63
CA GLY A 74 -2.23 7.32 -5.34
C GLY A 74 -3.20 8.26 -4.61
N ILE A 75 -4.44 8.41 -5.08
CA ILE A 75 -5.50 9.17 -4.40
C ILE A 75 -6.55 8.20 -3.92
N ASP A 76 -6.63 7.98 -2.61
CA ASP A 76 -7.55 6.99 -2.04
C ASP A 76 -8.95 7.58 -1.88
N LEU A 77 -9.05 8.85 -1.45
CA LEU A 77 -10.33 9.52 -1.26
C LEU A 77 -10.35 10.89 -1.95
N ILE A 78 -11.54 11.27 -2.41
CA ILE A 78 -11.81 12.64 -2.84
C ILE A 78 -13.02 13.17 -2.07
N ALA A 79 -12.82 14.20 -1.26
CA ALA A 79 -13.87 14.81 -0.45
C ALA A 79 -14.30 16.17 -1.03
N TYR A 80 -15.60 16.41 -1.15
CA TYR A 80 -16.16 17.65 -1.69
C TYR A 80 -17.13 18.33 -0.72
N LYS A 81 -16.99 19.66 -0.57
CA LYS A 81 -17.91 20.50 0.20
C LYS A 81 -17.97 21.91 -0.41
N GLY A 82 -19.08 22.23 -1.07
CA GLY A 82 -19.21 23.51 -1.78
C GLY A 82 -18.13 23.70 -2.85
N ARG A 83 -17.27 24.71 -2.67
CA ARG A 83 -16.12 24.98 -3.55
C ARG A 83 -14.85 24.21 -3.14
N GLU A 84 -14.84 23.55 -1.99
CA GLU A 84 -13.69 22.78 -1.54
C GLU A 84 -13.64 21.41 -2.22
N ALA A 85 -12.43 20.99 -2.56
CA ALA A 85 -12.13 19.62 -2.91
C ALA A 85 -10.83 19.19 -2.23
N ILE A 86 -10.82 18.02 -1.61
CA ILE A 86 -9.67 17.48 -0.90
C ILE A 86 -9.26 16.19 -1.58
N LEU A 87 -8.02 16.12 -2.06
CA LEU A 87 -7.39 14.88 -2.52
C LEU A 87 -6.65 14.27 -1.34
N ILE A 88 -6.96 13.01 -1.01
CA ILE A 88 -6.51 12.39 0.24
C ILE A 88 -5.83 11.04 -0.06
N GLN A 89 -4.63 10.86 0.48
CA GLN A 89 -3.97 9.55 0.59
C GLN A 89 -4.03 9.09 2.05
N CYS A 90 -4.39 7.84 2.26
CA CYS A 90 -4.52 7.15 3.54
C CYS A 90 -3.46 6.05 3.65
N LYS A 91 -2.62 6.08 4.68
CA LYS A 91 -1.63 5.03 4.96
C LYS A 91 -1.79 4.47 6.36
N ASN A 92 -2.27 3.22 6.47
CA ASN A 92 -2.37 2.54 7.76
C ASN A 92 -1.03 1.89 8.17
N TRP A 93 -0.08 2.72 8.60
CA TRP A 93 1.32 2.37 8.84
C TRP A 93 1.75 2.54 10.30
N GLU A 94 0.99 2.01 11.26
CA GLU A 94 1.30 2.08 12.70
C GLU A 94 2.79 1.83 13.04
N ASN A 95 3.41 0.84 12.40
CA ASN A 95 4.82 0.44 12.63
C ASN A 95 5.77 0.80 11.48
N THR A 96 5.37 1.68 10.56
CA THR A 96 6.20 2.06 9.41
C THR A 96 6.23 3.58 9.27
N GLN A 97 7.42 4.14 9.45
CA GLN A 97 7.64 5.57 9.37
C GLN A 97 7.34 6.10 7.97
N VAL A 98 6.58 7.20 7.89
CA VAL A 98 6.40 7.92 6.64
C VAL A 98 7.70 8.65 6.30
N LYS A 99 8.13 8.52 5.04
CA LYS A 99 9.32 9.20 4.50
C LYS A 99 8.90 10.30 3.53
N GLN A 100 9.78 11.28 3.34
CA GLN A 100 9.60 12.36 2.38
C GLN A 100 9.22 11.86 0.97
N GLU A 101 9.80 10.74 0.53
CA GLU A 101 9.52 10.17 -0.79
C GLU A 101 8.03 9.86 -1.03
N HIS A 102 7.31 9.42 0.02
CA HIS A 102 5.89 9.10 -0.08
C HIS A 102 5.05 10.36 -0.34
N LEU A 103 5.38 11.48 0.32
CA LEU A 103 4.69 12.75 0.10
C LEU A 103 5.01 13.32 -1.28
N ARG A 104 6.27 13.17 -1.74
CA ARG A 104 6.68 13.62 -3.07
C ARG A 104 5.92 12.87 -4.18
N ILE A 105 5.76 11.55 -4.05
CA ILE A 105 4.98 10.75 -4.98
C ILE A 105 3.51 11.22 -4.97
N PHE A 106 2.90 11.32 -3.79
CA PHE A 106 1.51 11.77 -3.65
C PHE A 106 1.27 13.18 -4.22
N LEU A 107 2.22 14.11 -4.06
CA LEU A 107 2.14 15.45 -4.66
C LEU A 107 2.12 15.39 -6.18
N GLY A 108 2.97 14.54 -6.77
CA GLY A 108 3.02 14.30 -8.21
C GLY A 108 1.73 13.70 -8.74
N ASP A 109 1.24 12.66 -8.06
CA ASP A 109 -0.03 11.99 -8.36
C ASP A 109 -1.22 12.95 -8.33
N CYS A 110 -1.32 13.78 -7.29
CA CYS A 110 -2.33 14.84 -7.20
C CYS A 110 -2.23 15.83 -8.36
N THR A 111 -1.02 16.21 -8.75
CA THR A 111 -0.79 17.17 -9.84
C THR A 111 -1.26 16.58 -11.16
N ALA A 112 -0.84 15.36 -11.49
CA ALA A 112 -1.26 14.66 -12.69
C ALA A 112 -2.78 14.44 -12.73
N TYR A 113 -3.39 14.08 -11.60
CA TYR A 113 -4.84 13.90 -11.51
C TYR A 113 -5.61 15.21 -11.77
N LEU A 114 -5.12 16.33 -11.22
CA LEU A 114 -5.74 17.63 -11.43
C LEU A 114 -5.63 18.11 -12.88
N GLU A 115 -4.50 17.88 -13.53
CA GLU A 115 -4.29 18.20 -14.95
C GLU A 115 -5.26 17.42 -15.85
N GLN A 116 -5.38 16.10 -15.62
CA GLN A 116 -6.30 15.22 -16.36
C GLN A 116 -7.77 15.60 -16.15
N ASN A 117 -8.09 16.20 -15.00
CA ASN A 117 -9.46 16.51 -14.58
C ASN A 117 -9.72 18.02 -14.46
N GLN A 118 -8.98 18.86 -15.20
CA GLN A 118 -8.99 20.32 -15.04
C GLN A 118 -10.40 20.93 -15.04
N LYS A 119 -11.31 20.44 -15.89
CA LYS A 119 -12.69 20.94 -15.98
C LYS A 119 -13.48 20.76 -14.69
N ILE A 120 -13.24 19.66 -13.96
CA ILE A 120 -13.92 19.35 -12.69
C ILE A 120 -13.42 20.27 -11.58
N PHE A 121 -12.12 20.55 -11.57
CA PHE A 121 -11.45 21.29 -10.49
C PHE A 121 -11.25 22.79 -10.78
N ALA A 122 -11.54 23.29 -11.99
CA ALA A 122 -11.32 24.68 -12.39
C ALA A 122 -11.98 25.73 -11.48
N LYS A 123 -13.07 25.37 -10.79
CA LYS A 123 -13.79 26.24 -9.84
C LYS A 123 -13.69 25.77 -8.39
N LYS A 124 -12.75 24.88 -8.09
CA LYS A 124 -12.56 24.28 -6.77
C LYS A 124 -11.30 24.83 -6.09
N ASN A 125 -11.40 25.07 -4.79
CA ASN A 125 -10.26 25.29 -3.92
C ASN A 125 -9.74 23.91 -3.52
N VAL A 126 -8.64 23.48 -4.13
CA VAL A 126 -8.10 22.14 -3.92
C VAL A 126 -7.05 22.13 -2.83
N SER A 127 -7.20 21.23 -1.85
CA SER A 127 -6.16 20.87 -0.90
C SER A 127 -5.72 19.42 -1.09
N ARG A 128 -4.50 19.12 -0.65
CA ARG A 128 -3.89 17.78 -0.69
C ARG A 128 -3.59 17.38 0.74
N VAL A 129 -4.09 16.23 1.18
CA VAL A 129 -3.94 15.77 2.56
C VAL A 129 -3.37 14.36 2.58
N PHE A 130 -2.23 14.20 3.24
CA PHE A 130 -1.64 12.91 3.52
C PHE A 130 -2.03 12.49 4.94
N VAL A 131 -2.76 11.38 5.08
CA VAL A 131 -3.27 10.87 6.36
C VAL A 131 -2.57 9.56 6.69
N THR A 132 -2.04 9.45 7.90
CA THR A 132 -1.40 8.22 8.38
C THR A 132 -1.82 7.85 9.80
N SER A 133 -1.74 6.56 10.14
CA SER A 133 -1.86 6.09 11.52
C SER A 133 -0.52 6.08 12.29
N CYS A 134 0.59 6.41 11.63
CA CYS A 134 1.90 6.49 12.27
C CYS A 134 2.11 7.85 12.96
N GLU A 135 2.43 7.83 14.26
CA GLU A 135 2.69 9.06 15.03
C GLU A 135 4.09 9.63 14.79
N ASN A 136 5.02 8.81 14.29
CA ASN A 136 6.41 9.19 14.10
C ASN A 136 6.58 10.00 12.80
N LEU A 137 6.93 11.28 12.96
CA LEU A 137 7.23 12.18 11.85
C LEU A 137 8.74 12.31 11.63
N ASP A 138 9.19 12.00 10.42
CA ASP A 138 10.57 12.20 9.99
C ASP A 138 10.92 13.69 9.77
N TYR A 139 12.16 14.09 10.02
CA TYR A 139 12.62 15.45 9.74
C TYR A 139 12.47 15.84 8.26
N GLY A 140 12.76 14.91 7.33
CA GLY A 140 12.58 15.13 5.90
C GLY A 140 11.12 15.32 5.50
N VAL A 141 10.19 14.64 6.17
CA VAL A 141 8.74 14.87 5.99
C VAL A 141 8.37 16.27 6.45
N LYS A 142 8.82 16.68 7.64
CA LYS A 142 8.54 18.03 8.16
C LYS A 142 9.05 19.12 7.19
N LYS A 143 10.31 19.04 6.76
CA LYS A 143 10.89 20.01 5.83
C LYS A 143 10.14 20.06 4.51
N PHE A 144 9.75 18.90 3.97
CA PHE A 144 8.96 18.84 2.74
C PHE A 144 7.60 19.54 2.87
N LEU A 145 6.92 19.40 4.01
CA LEU A 145 5.64 20.05 4.27
C LEU A 145 5.78 21.58 4.42
N GLU A 146 6.89 22.08 4.95
CA GLU A 146 7.16 23.53 5.04
C GLU A 146 7.35 24.16 3.65
N GLU A 147 7.90 23.41 2.70
CA GLU A 147 8.21 23.88 1.35
C GLU A 147 7.07 23.67 0.33
N ASN A 148 6.06 22.87 0.67
CA ASN A 148 5.01 22.44 -0.28
C ASN A 148 3.60 22.62 0.30
N ASN A 149 2.64 23.04 -0.52
CA ASN A 149 1.24 23.15 -0.12
C ASN A 149 0.55 21.78 -0.04
N MET A 150 0.82 21.08 1.06
CA MET A 150 0.26 19.78 1.43
C MET A 150 0.05 19.73 2.94
N GLU A 151 -1.10 19.21 3.35
CA GLU A 151 -1.38 18.97 4.76
C GLU A 151 -1.01 17.53 5.14
N TYR A 152 -0.51 17.35 6.36
CA TYR A 152 -0.22 16.05 6.94
C TYR A 152 -1.03 15.86 8.22
N ARG A 153 -1.74 14.73 8.32
CA ARG A 153 -2.58 14.42 9.49
C ARG A 153 -2.26 13.04 10.03
N ILE A 154 -2.14 12.96 11.35
CA ILE A 154 -2.01 11.70 12.07
C ILE A 154 -3.40 11.38 12.63
N ILE A 155 -4.01 10.30 12.14
CA ILE A 155 -5.30 9.80 12.61
C ILE A 155 -5.12 8.31 12.92
N PRO A 156 -5.07 7.90 14.19
CA PRO A 156 -4.91 6.51 14.58
C PRO A 156 -6.02 5.62 13.99
N TYR A 157 -5.70 4.34 13.73
CA TYR A 157 -6.71 3.38 13.32
C TYR A 157 -7.53 2.92 14.53
N GLU A 158 -8.85 3.07 14.47
CA GLU A 158 -9.77 2.64 15.51
C GLU A 158 -10.17 1.18 15.23
N ARG A 159 -9.59 0.25 16.00
CA ARG A 159 -10.02 -1.14 15.97
C ARG A 159 -11.43 -1.24 16.56
N THR A 160 -12.38 -1.67 15.75
CA THR A 160 -13.75 -2.02 16.17
C THR A 160 -13.82 -3.45 16.67
#